data_AF-A0ABC8S2R8-F1
#
_entry.id   AF-A0ABC8S2R8-F1
#
_cell.length_a   1.000
_cell.length_b   1.000
_cell.length_c   1.000
_cell.angle_alpha   90.00
_cell.angle_beta   90.00
_cell.angle_gamma   90.00
#
_symmetry.space_group_name_H-M   'P 1'
#
loop_
_entity.id
_entity.type
_entity.pdbx_description
1 polymer ?
#
loop_
_entity_poly.entity_id
_entity_poly.type
_entity_poly.pdbx_seq_one_letter_code
_entity_poly.pdbx_strand_id
1 'polypeptide(L)'
;VRDDDGEKKWKRVEVNLKDHLIYPNFPQGMSLEFYDEYLGDYLTKIGMDQLPQTRPLWEIHIVKYPTSSATGNVIFKLHHALGDGYSLIGALLSCMQRADNPSLPLTFPSCQSSSKPRHDSVSIFRRVPRVLSGMINTVLDFGWTLLKSSIVEDDRTPIRSGDDGVQFCPVNITTMTFSLDQFKQIKANLGVVILFLK
;
A
#
# COMPACT_ATOMS: atom_id res chain seq x y z
N VAL A 1 12.01 -4.25 -21.24
CA VAL A 1 12.71 -4.31 -22.55
C VAL A 1 11.64 -4.40 -23.63
N ARG A 2 11.84 -3.78 -24.79
CA ARG A 2 10.91 -3.97 -25.92
C ARG A 2 11.33 -5.17 -26.73
N ASP A 3 10.37 -6.00 -27.11
CA ASP A 3 10.61 -7.03 -28.13
C ASP A 3 10.56 -6.44 -29.53
N ASP A 4 10.74 -7.31 -30.52
CA ASP A 4 10.74 -6.93 -31.95
C ASP A 4 9.36 -6.41 -32.40
N ASP A 5 8.29 -6.75 -31.68
CA ASP A 5 6.91 -6.28 -31.90
C ASP A 5 6.62 -4.95 -31.18
N GLY A 6 7.58 -4.43 -30.39
CA GLY A 6 7.46 -3.17 -29.65
C GLY A 6 6.80 -3.28 -28.27
N GLU A 7 6.43 -4.49 -27.84
CA GLU A 7 5.77 -4.78 -26.56
C GLU A 7 6.76 -4.75 -25.39
N LYS A 8 6.31 -4.20 -24.25
CA LYS A 8 7.16 -4.12 -23.04
C LYS A 8 7.16 -5.46 -22.32
N LYS A 9 8.30 -6.15 -22.32
CA LYS A 9 8.53 -7.40 -21.58
C LYS A 9 9.45 -7.21 -20.38
N TRP A 10 9.17 -7.99 -19.34
CA TRP A 10 10.06 -8.16 -18.19
C TRP A 10 11.30 -8.93 -18.61
N LYS A 11 12.46 -8.44 -18.21
CA LYS A 11 13.74 -9.11 -18.41
C LYS A 11 14.43 -9.22 -17.08
N ARG A 12 14.97 -10.39 -16.77
CA ARG A 12 15.85 -10.56 -15.61
C ARG A 12 17.12 -9.75 -15.85
N VAL A 13 17.45 -8.89 -14.89
CA VAL A 13 18.65 -8.05 -14.92
C VAL A 13 19.46 -8.30 -13.66
N GLU A 14 20.78 -8.19 -13.79
CA GLU A 14 21.64 -8.11 -12.62
C GLU A 14 21.52 -6.72 -12.01
N VAL A 15 21.39 -6.67 -10.69
CA VAL A 15 21.13 -5.43 -9.95
C VAL A 15 22.38 -5.02 -9.20
N ASN A 16 22.90 -3.83 -9.51
CA ASN A 16 23.92 -3.19 -8.71
C ASN A 16 23.27 -2.36 -7.59
N LEU A 17 23.30 -2.88 -6.36
CA LEU A 17 22.66 -2.23 -5.21
C LEU A 17 23.15 -0.80 -4.94
N LYS A 18 24.43 -0.51 -5.23
CA LYS A 18 25.01 0.82 -4.99
C LYS A 18 24.33 1.91 -5.80
N ASP A 19 23.80 1.57 -6.96
CA ASP A 19 23.13 2.52 -7.83
C ASP A 19 21.74 2.88 -7.29
N HIS A 20 21.13 2.01 -6.49
CA HIS A 20 19.78 2.19 -5.95
C HIS A 20 19.75 2.76 -4.53
N LEU A 21 20.88 2.70 -3.79
CA LEU A 21 21.00 3.26 -2.44
C LEU A 21 21.45 4.73 -2.51
N ILE A 22 20.56 5.64 -2.13
CA ILE A 22 20.80 7.07 -2.14
C ILE A 22 20.95 7.57 -0.71
N TYR A 23 22.05 8.26 -0.43
CA TYR A 23 22.32 8.88 0.86
C TYR A 23 22.25 10.39 0.69
N PRO A 24 21.08 11.03 0.88
CA PRO A 24 20.97 12.47 0.78
C PRO A 24 21.83 13.17 1.83
N ASN A 25 22.46 14.26 1.44
CA ASN A 25 23.30 15.08 2.31
C ASN A 25 22.53 16.32 2.74
N PHE A 26 22.01 16.30 3.97
CA PHE A 26 21.32 17.44 4.57
C PHE A 26 22.33 18.33 5.33
N PRO A 27 22.03 19.64 5.50
CA PRO A 27 22.82 20.52 6.34
C PRO A 27 22.96 19.98 7.77
N GLN A 28 24.17 20.00 8.34
CA GLN A 28 24.44 19.47 9.68
C GLN A 28 24.21 20.53 10.76
N GLY A 29 23.99 20.07 12.00
CA GLY A 29 23.88 20.96 13.18
C GLY A 29 22.58 21.75 13.27
N MET A 30 21.57 21.40 12.48
CA MET A 30 20.26 22.05 12.49
C MET A 30 19.34 21.50 13.59
N SER A 31 18.25 22.23 13.87
CA SER A 31 17.20 21.80 14.79
C SER A 31 16.40 20.62 14.22
N LEU A 32 15.66 19.92 15.10
CA LEU A 32 14.76 18.83 14.67
C LEU A 32 13.63 19.35 13.76
N GLU A 33 13.06 20.52 14.09
CA GLU A 33 12.01 21.17 13.28
C GLU A 33 12.49 21.45 11.85
N PHE A 34 13.74 21.91 11.70
CA PHE A 34 14.34 22.11 10.39
C PHE A 34 14.42 20.79 9.60
N TYR A 35 14.83 19.70 10.24
CA TYR A 35 14.92 18.41 9.57
C TYR A 35 13.55 17.82 9.22
N ASP A 36 12.50 18.10 9.99
CA ASP A 36 11.13 17.71 9.66
C ASP A 36 10.64 18.39 8.38
N GLU A 37 10.82 19.70 8.28
CA GLU A 37 10.48 20.48 7.08
C GLU A 37 11.32 20.06 5.88
N TYR A 38 12.64 19.96 6.07
CA TYR A 38 13.57 19.57 5.01
C TYR A 38 13.31 18.16 4.49
N LEU A 39 12.91 17.22 5.36
CA LEU A 39 12.48 15.89 4.95
C LEU A 39 11.21 15.96 4.11
N GLY A 40 10.23 16.79 4.49
CA GLY A 40 9.01 17.02 3.72
C GLY A 40 9.30 17.55 2.32
N ASP A 41 10.13 18.59 2.21
CA ASP A 41 10.57 19.14 0.94
C ASP A 41 11.33 18.11 0.10
N TYR A 42 12.18 17.31 0.74
CA TYR A 42 12.90 16.24 0.07
C TYR A 42 11.94 15.18 -0.49
N LEU A 43 10.95 14.75 0.30
CA LEU A 43 9.92 13.79 -0.11
C LEU A 43 9.12 14.34 -1.30
N THR A 44 8.67 15.59 -1.22
CA THR A 44 7.98 16.29 -2.30
C THR A 44 8.82 16.30 -3.57
N LYS A 45 10.10 16.66 -3.47
CA LYS A 45 11.02 16.68 -4.61
C LYS A 45 11.17 15.30 -5.24
N ILE A 46 11.53 14.28 -4.46
CA ILE A 46 11.76 12.94 -5.00
C ILE A 46 10.46 12.28 -5.49
N GLY A 47 9.31 12.67 -4.96
CA GLY A 47 8.00 12.22 -5.43
C GLY A 47 7.71 12.67 -6.87
N MET A 48 8.23 13.83 -7.27
CA MET A 48 8.08 14.38 -8.62
C MET A 48 9.18 13.91 -9.59
N ASP A 49 10.34 13.51 -9.08
CA ASP A 49 11.46 13.05 -9.91
C ASP A 49 11.13 11.71 -10.60
N GLN A 50 11.47 11.57 -11.89
CA GLN A 50 11.31 10.31 -12.60
C GLN A 50 12.41 9.31 -12.24
N LEU A 51 12.04 8.03 -12.12
CA LEU A 51 13.02 6.95 -11.94
C LEU A 51 13.82 6.72 -13.23
N PRO A 52 15.15 6.51 -13.14
CA PRO A 52 15.97 6.27 -14.32
C PRO A 52 15.55 4.99 -15.05
N GLN A 53 15.28 5.11 -16.35
CA GLN A 53 14.81 4.00 -17.19
C GLN A 53 15.92 3.00 -17.58
N THR A 54 17.17 3.30 -17.25
CA THR A 54 18.35 2.47 -17.55
C THR A 54 18.59 1.36 -16.53
N ARG A 55 17.84 1.36 -15.42
CA ARG A 55 17.98 0.43 -14.30
C ARG A 55 16.61 0.00 -13.76
N PRO A 56 16.53 -1.01 -12.89
CA PRO A 56 15.28 -1.35 -12.20
C PRO A 56 14.61 -0.11 -11.58
N LEU A 57 13.29 -0.02 -11.72
CA LEU A 57 12.53 1.19 -11.39
C LEU A 57 12.23 1.29 -9.88
N TRP A 58 13.27 1.30 -9.07
CA TRP A 58 13.19 1.47 -7.63
C TRP A 58 14.45 2.14 -7.08
N GLU A 59 14.29 2.89 -5.98
CA GLU A 59 15.36 3.54 -5.23
C GLU A 59 15.05 3.47 -3.73
N ILE A 60 16.10 3.41 -2.91
CA ILE A 60 16.00 3.47 -1.45
C ILE A 60 16.83 4.65 -0.98
N HIS A 61 16.21 5.58 -0.28
CA HIS A 61 16.86 6.76 0.26
C HIS A 61 17.05 6.60 1.77
N ILE A 62 18.29 6.65 2.24
CA ILE A 62 18.66 6.48 3.64
C ILE A 62 19.03 7.85 4.21
N VAL A 63 18.09 8.46 4.92
CA VAL A 63 18.24 9.76 5.57
C VAL A 63 18.72 9.54 6.99
N LYS A 64 20.00 9.85 7.25
CA LYS A 64 20.66 9.66 8.56
C LYS A 64 20.44 10.80 9.56
N TYR A 65 19.58 11.76 9.23
CA TYR A 65 19.35 12.97 10.03
C TYR A 65 18.09 12.78 10.89
N PRO A 66 18.16 13.13 12.18
CA PRO A 66 17.03 12.93 13.10
C PRO A 66 15.90 13.92 12.82
N THR A 67 14.68 13.41 12.80
CA THR A 67 13.42 14.15 12.80
C THR A 67 12.81 14.15 14.20
N SER A 68 11.73 14.90 14.43
CA SER A 68 11.01 14.87 15.71
C SER A 68 10.46 13.48 16.07
N SER A 69 10.22 12.64 15.06
CA SER A 69 9.59 11.32 15.18
C SER A 69 10.57 10.14 15.11
N ALA A 70 11.77 10.31 14.53
CA ALA A 70 12.70 9.22 14.29
C ALA A 70 14.16 9.69 14.26
N THR A 71 15.09 8.83 14.66
CA THR A 71 16.54 9.11 14.59
C THR A 71 17.10 9.06 13.16
N GLY A 72 16.35 8.48 12.23
CA GLY A 72 16.65 8.42 10.81
C GLY A 72 15.48 7.83 10.03
N ASN A 73 15.47 8.05 8.73
CA ASN A 73 14.35 7.69 7.85
C ASN A 73 14.83 6.86 6.67
N VAL A 74 14.08 5.82 6.31
CA VAL A 74 14.32 5.00 5.11
C VAL A 74 13.10 5.16 4.20
N ILE A 75 13.34 5.64 2.99
CA ILE A 75 12.28 5.94 2.02
C ILE A 75 12.42 5.00 0.83
N PHE A 76 11.33 4.30 0.51
CA PHE A 76 11.26 3.43 -0.67
C PHE A 76 10.53 4.17 -1.78
N LYS A 77 11.22 4.43 -2.89
CA LYS A 77 10.64 5.01 -4.10
C LYS A 77 10.52 3.91 -5.16
N LEU A 78 9.29 3.55 -5.50
CA LEU A 78 8.99 2.38 -6.31
C LEU A 78 8.05 2.77 -7.44
N HIS A 79 8.35 2.32 -8.67
CA HIS A 79 7.44 2.53 -9.79
C HIS A 79 6.22 1.61 -9.68
N HIS A 80 5.02 2.13 -9.97
CA HIS A 80 3.75 1.40 -9.83
C HIS A 80 3.69 0.08 -10.63
N ALA A 81 4.42 0.00 -11.75
CA ALA A 81 4.56 -1.23 -12.53
C ALA A 81 5.18 -2.41 -11.74
N LEU A 82 5.85 -2.17 -10.61
CA LEU A 82 6.38 -3.22 -9.74
C LEU A 82 5.30 -3.91 -8.91
N GLY A 83 4.18 -3.24 -8.67
CA GLY A 83 3.08 -3.76 -7.89
C GLY A 83 2.16 -2.65 -7.39
N ASP A 84 0.95 -3.06 -7.01
CA ASP A 84 0.05 -2.23 -6.23
C ASP A 84 0.47 -2.16 -4.76
N GLY A 85 -0.13 -1.23 -4.00
CA GLY A 85 0.18 -1.06 -2.58
C GLY A 85 -0.06 -2.33 -1.76
N TYR A 86 -1.06 -3.13 -2.14
CA TYR A 86 -1.37 -4.38 -1.45
C TYR A 86 -0.27 -5.44 -1.63
N SER A 87 0.12 -5.70 -2.88
CA SER A 87 1.17 -6.67 -3.22
C SER A 87 2.52 -6.25 -2.65
N LEU A 88 2.81 -4.95 -2.67
CA LEU A 88 4.04 -4.41 -2.11
C LEU A 88 4.12 -4.60 -0.59
N ILE A 89 3.05 -4.27 0.14
CA ILE A 89 2.98 -4.50 1.58
C ILE A 89 3.04 -6.01 1.88
N GLY A 90 2.36 -6.84 1.10
CA GLY A 90 2.45 -8.30 1.21
C GLY A 90 3.87 -8.84 1.03
N ALA A 91 4.61 -8.33 0.04
CA ALA A 91 6.00 -8.71 -0.22
C ALA A 91 6.96 -8.20 0.87
N LEU A 92 6.73 -7.00 1.40
CA LEU A 92 7.49 -6.50 2.54
C LEU A 92 7.29 -7.42 3.75
N LEU A 93 6.03 -7.76 4.04
CA LEU A 93 5.67 -8.59 5.18
C LEU A 93 6.17 -10.02 5.04
N SER A 94 6.17 -10.61 3.84
CA SER A 94 6.73 -11.95 3.64
C SER A 94 8.22 -12.03 3.94
N CYS A 95 8.94 -10.90 3.87
CA CYS A 95 10.35 -10.79 4.27
C CYS A 95 10.55 -10.56 5.78
N MET A 96 9.49 -10.26 6.53
CA MET A 96 9.56 -9.96 7.96
C MET A 96 9.22 -11.19 8.82
N GLN A 97 9.79 -11.24 10.01
CA GLN A 97 9.51 -12.26 11.02
C GLN A 97 8.92 -11.62 12.27
N ARG A 98 8.17 -12.42 13.03
CA ARG A 98 7.63 -11.99 14.32
C ARG A 98 8.75 -11.67 15.30
N ALA A 99 8.68 -10.49 15.92
CA ALA A 99 9.66 -10.04 16.90
C ALA A 99 9.61 -10.86 18.20
N ASP A 100 8.44 -11.37 18.58
CA ASP A 100 8.25 -12.17 19.79
C ASP A 100 8.61 -13.65 19.59
N ASN A 101 8.31 -14.22 18.41
CA ASN A 101 8.74 -15.57 18.05
C ASN A 101 8.93 -15.73 16.53
N PRO A 102 10.18 -15.74 16.05
CA PRO A 102 10.50 -15.87 14.63
C PRO A 102 10.02 -17.17 13.96
N SER A 103 9.75 -18.23 14.74
CA SER A 103 9.26 -19.51 14.21
C SER A 103 7.77 -19.52 13.85
N LEU A 104 7.02 -18.49 14.26
CA LEU A 104 5.60 -18.37 13.98
C LEU A 104 5.37 -17.42 12.79
N PRO A 105 4.39 -17.71 11.92
CA PRO A 105 4.04 -16.82 10.82
C PRO A 105 3.51 -15.49 11.35
N LEU A 106 3.64 -14.44 10.54
CA LEU A 106 3.03 -13.14 10.85
C LEU A 106 1.52 -13.28 11.00
N THR A 107 0.98 -12.71 12.07
CA THR A 107 -0.45 -12.72 12.35
C THR A 107 -1.07 -11.45 11.79
N PHE A 108 -2.06 -11.60 10.91
CA PHE A 108 -2.85 -10.48 10.40
C PHE A 108 -4.19 -10.37 11.11
N PRO A 109 -4.71 -9.14 11.34
CA PRO A 109 -6.04 -8.96 11.88
C PRO A 109 -7.07 -9.54 10.89
N SER A 110 -7.83 -10.54 11.33
CA SER A 110 -8.92 -11.09 10.52
C SER A 110 -10.05 -10.06 10.42
N CYS A 111 -10.59 -9.86 9.21
CA CYS A 111 -11.84 -9.14 9.06
C CYS A 111 -12.94 -9.96 9.74
N GLN A 112 -13.42 -9.50 10.89
CA GLN A 112 -14.58 -10.12 11.52
C GLN A 112 -15.77 -9.87 10.61
N SER A 113 -16.17 -10.86 9.80
CA SER A 113 -17.46 -10.78 9.14
C SER A 113 -18.51 -10.71 10.24
N SER A 114 -19.32 -9.66 10.25
CA SER A 114 -20.47 -9.51 11.13
C SER A 114 -21.58 -10.48 10.75
N SER A 115 -21.26 -11.76 10.53
CA SER A 115 -22.25 -12.82 10.44
C SER A 115 -22.74 -13.11 11.85
N LYS A 116 -23.83 -12.45 12.25
CA LYS A 116 -24.61 -12.87 13.41
C LYS A 116 -24.86 -14.39 13.26
N PRO A 117 -24.53 -15.22 14.26
CA PRO A 117 -24.86 -16.63 14.19
C PRO A 117 -26.39 -16.75 14.20
N ARG A 118 -26.99 -17.03 13.04
CA ARG A 118 -28.40 -17.46 12.97
C ARG A 118 -28.45 -18.86 13.58
N HIS A 119 -28.98 -18.93 14.79
CA HIS A 119 -29.30 -20.18 15.45
C HIS A 119 -30.55 -20.78 14.79
N ASP A 120 -30.36 -21.44 13.64
CA ASP A 120 -31.42 -22.21 12.97
C ASP A 120 -31.12 -23.71 13.08
N SER A 121 -31.80 -24.36 14.02
CA SER A 121 -31.87 -25.82 14.16
C SER A 121 -32.77 -26.40 13.08
N VAL A 122 -32.27 -26.65 11.86
CA VAL A 122 -33.08 -27.36 10.84
C VAL A 122 -32.24 -28.25 9.91
N SER A 123 -32.52 -29.55 10.03
CA SER A 123 -32.58 -30.63 9.02
C SER A 123 -31.63 -30.60 7.81
N ILE A 124 -30.85 -31.68 7.70
CA ILE A 124 -29.86 -32.02 6.66
C ILE A 124 -30.43 -31.95 5.22
N PHE A 125 -31.75 -32.10 5.03
CA PHE A 125 -32.40 -32.08 3.71
C PHE A 125 -32.54 -30.69 3.06
N ARG A 126 -32.28 -29.60 3.79
CA ARG A 126 -32.36 -28.22 3.26
C ARG A 126 -31.01 -27.58 2.93
N ARG A 127 -29.91 -28.35 3.06
CA ARG A 127 -28.52 -27.86 2.96
C ARG A 127 -28.01 -27.78 1.52
N VAL A 128 -28.37 -28.73 0.64
CA VAL A 128 -27.95 -28.77 -0.77
C VAL A 128 -28.41 -27.55 -1.59
N PRO A 129 -29.69 -27.16 -1.61
CA PRO A 129 -30.13 -26.00 -2.39
C PRO A 129 -29.54 -24.69 -1.86
N ARG A 130 -29.20 -24.63 -0.56
CA ARG A 130 -28.62 -23.45 0.10
C ARG A 130 -27.14 -23.25 -0.25
N VAL A 131 -26.39 -24.35 -0.39
CA VAL A 131 -25.00 -24.31 -0.86
C VAL A 131 -24.96 -23.94 -2.35
N LEU A 132 -25.85 -24.53 -3.15
CA LEU A 132 -25.93 -24.22 -4.58
C LEU A 132 -26.37 -22.77 -4.83
N SER A 133 -27.37 -22.27 -4.09
CA SER A 133 -27.75 -20.85 -4.15
C SER A 133 -26.63 -19.95 -3.66
N GLY A 134 -25.86 -20.38 -2.65
CA GLY A 134 -24.69 -19.67 -2.16
C GLY A 134 -23.63 -19.52 -3.24
N MET A 135 -23.28 -20.61 -3.93
CA MET A 135 -22.30 -20.60 -5.04
C MET A 135 -22.77 -19.73 -6.21
N ILE A 136 -24.05 -19.83 -6.59
CA ILE A 136 -24.63 -18.99 -7.65
C ILE A 136 -24.59 -17.51 -7.26
N ASN A 137 -24.99 -17.18 -6.03
CA ASN A 137 -24.92 -15.80 -5.53
C ASN A 137 -23.48 -15.30 -5.49
N THR A 138 -22.50 -16.13 -5.09
CA THR A 138 -21.09 -15.73 -5.13
C THR A 138 -20.59 -15.46 -6.55
N VAL A 139 -20.98 -16.28 -7.53
CA VAL A 139 -20.61 -16.06 -8.95
C VAL A 139 -21.30 -14.81 -9.51
N LEU A 140 -22.56 -14.57 -9.16
CA LEU A 140 -23.29 -13.37 -9.54
C LEU A 140 -22.71 -12.12 -8.88
N ASP A 141 -22.38 -12.18 -7.59
CA ASP A 141 -21.74 -11.08 -6.86
C ASP A 141 -20.35 -10.79 -7.42
N PHE A 142 -19.58 -11.83 -7.75
CA PHE A 142 -18.28 -11.69 -8.39
C PHE A 142 -18.41 -11.07 -9.78
N GLY A 143 -19.32 -11.57 -10.62
CA GLY A 143 -19.60 -11.03 -11.94
C GLY A 143 -20.11 -9.58 -11.88
N TRP A 144 -20.98 -9.26 -10.94
CA TRP A 144 -21.47 -7.91 -10.69
C TRP A 144 -20.35 -6.97 -10.22
N THR A 145 -19.45 -7.46 -9.37
CA THR A 145 -18.27 -6.70 -8.91
C THR A 145 -17.31 -6.44 -10.06
N LEU A 146 -17.07 -7.41 -10.94
CA LEU A 146 -16.24 -7.23 -12.14
C LEU A 146 -16.88 -6.24 -13.12
N LEU A 147 -18.19 -6.33 -13.34
CA LEU A 147 -18.93 -5.40 -14.19
C LEU A 147 -18.90 -3.97 -13.63
N LYS A 148 -19.12 -3.80 -12.33
CA LYS A 148 -18.97 -2.50 -11.66
C LYS A 148 -17.55 -1.98 -11.80
N SER A 149 -16.54 -2.80 -11.53
CA SER A 149 -15.14 -2.41 -11.63
C SER A 149 -14.70 -2.02 -13.05
N SER A 150 -15.36 -2.52 -14.09
CA SER A 150 -14.99 -2.26 -15.48
C SER A 150 -15.78 -1.14 -16.15
N ILE A 151 -16.97 -0.79 -15.63
CA ILE A 151 -17.92 0.14 -16.28
C ILE A 151 -18.22 1.36 -15.40
N VAL A 152 -18.09 1.24 -14.08
CA VAL A 152 -18.40 2.32 -13.15
C VAL A 152 -17.10 2.97 -12.72
N GLU A 153 -16.91 4.22 -13.15
CA GLU A 153 -15.85 5.04 -12.63
C GLU A 153 -15.99 5.16 -11.11
N ASP A 154 -14.88 4.99 -10.39
CA ASP A 154 -14.86 4.95 -8.93
C ASP A 154 -15.52 6.21 -8.36
N ASP A 155 -16.49 6.03 -7.45
CA ASP A 155 -17.28 7.11 -6.89
C ASP A 155 -16.37 8.19 -6.28
N ARG A 156 -16.78 9.45 -6.36
CA ARG A 156 -16.08 10.54 -5.68
C ARG A 156 -16.16 10.29 -4.17
N THR A 157 -15.01 10.12 -3.54
CA THR A 157 -14.88 9.98 -2.10
C THR A 157 -14.16 11.22 -1.54
N PRO A 158 -14.23 11.50 -0.23
CA PRO A 158 -13.39 12.52 0.38
C PRO A 158 -11.88 12.33 0.13
N ILE A 159 -11.47 11.15 -0.33
CA ILE A 159 -10.08 10.77 -0.64
C ILE A 159 -9.80 10.89 -2.16
N ARG A 160 -10.80 10.73 -3.04
CA ARG A 160 -10.68 10.82 -4.50
C ARG A 160 -11.46 12.02 -5.04
N SER A 161 -10.76 13.06 -5.51
CA SER A 161 -11.38 14.25 -6.12
C SER A 161 -12.19 13.93 -7.38
N GLY A 162 -11.79 12.89 -8.13
CA GLY A 162 -12.42 12.49 -9.39
C GLY A 162 -12.23 13.51 -10.50
N ASP A 163 -11.14 14.28 -10.47
CA ASP A 163 -10.72 15.19 -11.54
C ASP A 163 -9.57 14.55 -12.34
N ASP A 164 -9.65 14.64 -13.66
CA ASP A 164 -8.63 14.10 -14.55
C ASP A 164 -7.32 14.91 -14.46
N GLY A 165 -6.19 14.22 -14.47
CA GLY A 165 -4.87 14.86 -14.56
C GLY A 165 -4.28 15.33 -13.23
N VAL A 166 -4.91 15.07 -12.09
CA VAL A 166 -4.31 15.32 -10.75
C VAL A 166 -2.93 14.68 -10.57
N GLN A 167 -2.65 13.60 -11.30
CA GLN A 167 -1.35 12.93 -11.35
C GLN A 167 -0.21 13.79 -11.94
N PHE A 168 -0.52 14.88 -12.64
CA PHE A 168 0.46 15.79 -13.23
C PHE A 168 0.59 17.11 -12.45
N CYS A 169 -0.25 17.31 -11.43
CA CYS A 169 -0.17 18.48 -10.58
C CYS A 169 1.05 18.41 -9.65
N PRO A 170 1.61 19.55 -9.24
CA PRO A 170 2.60 19.58 -8.17
C PRO A 170 2.04 18.91 -6.92
N VAL A 171 2.73 17.88 -6.45
CA VAL A 171 2.38 17.18 -5.21
C VAL A 171 3.14 17.83 -4.06
N ASN A 172 2.46 18.13 -2.96
CA ASN A 172 3.12 18.46 -1.70
C ASN A 172 2.86 17.34 -0.70
N ILE A 173 3.93 16.71 -0.21
CA ILE A 173 3.87 15.61 0.75
C ILE A 173 4.02 16.17 2.15
N THR A 174 2.93 16.14 2.92
CA THR A 174 2.94 16.50 4.34
C THR A 174 2.78 15.25 5.19
N THR A 175 3.61 15.11 6.22
CA THR A 175 3.49 14.03 7.18
C THR A 175 2.60 14.48 8.34
N MET A 176 1.57 13.69 8.66
CA MET A 176 0.71 13.90 9.83
C MET A 176 0.76 12.68 10.74
N THR A 177 0.89 12.93 12.04
CA THR A 177 0.87 11.89 13.07
C THR A 177 -0.51 11.81 13.70
N PHE A 178 -1.14 10.63 13.67
CA PHE A 178 -2.39 10.37 14.37
C PHE A 178 -2.18 9.35 15.48
N SER A 179 -2.95 9.44 16.55
CA SER A 179 -2.95 8.40 17.57
C SER A 179 -3.62 7.12 17.06
N LEU A 180 -3.22 5.95 17.60
CA LEU A 180 -3.85 4.68 17.25
C LEU A 180 -5.36 4.67 17.53
N ASP A 181 -5.81 5.40 18.54
CA ASP A 181 -7.23 5.47 18.88
C ASP A 181 -8.02 6.32 17.87
N GLN A 182 -7.45 7.41 17.37
CA GLN A 182 -8.03 8.17 16.26
C GLN A 182 -8.14 7.30 14.99
N PHE A 183 -7.11 6.51 14.69
CA PHE A 183 -7.16 5.57 13.57
C PHE A 183 -8.26 4.50 13.71
N LYS A 184 -8.51 3.99 14.93
CA LYS A 184 -9.63 3.06 15.17
C LYS A 184 -10.98 3.72 14.88
N GLN A 185 -11.14 4.99 15.23
CA GLN A 185 -12.36 5.75 14.92
C GLN A 185 -12.53 5.97 13.42
N ILE A 186 -11.45 6.36 12.72
CA ILE A 186 -11.44 6.50 11.26
C ILE A 186 -11.81 5.19 10.59
N LYS A 187 -11.19 4.07 11.02
CA LYS A 187 -11.51 2.73 10.54
C LYS A 187 -12.99 2.40 10.72
N ALA A 188 -13.55 2.66 11.91
CA ALA A 188 -14.95 2.38 12.22
C ALA A 188 -15.90 3.20 11.33
N ASN A 189 -15.58 4.47 11.08
CA ASN A 189 -16.39 5.36 10.25
C ASN A 189 -16.31 5.02 8.75
N LEU A 190 -15.13 4.59 8.27
CA LEU A 190 -14.91 4.26 6.86
C LEU A 190 -15.23 2.79 6.53
N GLY A 191 -15.38 1.91 7.52
CA GLY A 191 -15.66 0.48 7.32
C GLY A 191 -14.53 -0.31 6.66
N VAL A 192 -13.29 0.21 6.68
CA VAL A 192 -12.13 -0.39 5.99
C VAL A 192 -11.27 -1.27 6.89
N VAL A 193 -10.43 -2.12 6.30
CA VAL A 193 -9.41 -2.89 7.03
C VAL A 193 -8.07 -2.14 6.94
N ILE A 194 -7.54 -1.75 8.09
CA ILE A 194 -6.22 -1.13 8.22
C ILE A 194 -5.28 -2.13 8.91
N LEU A 195 -4.13 -2.37 8.29
CA LEU A 195 -3.04 -3.19 8.84
C LEU A 195 -2.18 -2.33 9.77
N PHE A 196 -2.04 -2.76 11.03
CA PHE A 196 -1.10 -2.18 11.97
C PHE A 196 0.08 -3.13 12.13
N LEU A 197 1.29 -2.62 11.87
CA LEU A 197 2.53 -3.29 12.26
C LEU A 197 2.89 -2.73 13.64
N LYS A 198 2.97 -3.63 14.62
CA LYS A 198 3.26 -3.30 16.02
C LYS A 198 4.65 -3.78 16.38
#